data_AF-A0A8T5W6L3-F1
#
_entry.id   AF-A0A8T5W6L3-F1
#
_cell.length_a   1.000
_cell.length_b   1.000
_cell.length_c   1.000
_cell.angle_alpha   90.00
_cell.angle_beta   90.00
_cell.angle_gamma   90.00
#
_symmetry.space_group_name_H-M   'P 1'
#
loop_
_entity.id
_entity.type
_entity.pdbx_description
1 polymer ?
#
loop_
_entity_poly.entity_id
_entity_poly.type
_entity_poly.pdbx_seq_one_letter_code
_entity_poly.pdbx_strand_id
1 'polypeptide(L)'
;MRRTKSYKRIWVLLISVLFTVSFLSIFYTEEISAEKGFQDIGLRVYNGTQIVAIAAEPAGTLTSSLRIAKNGAIYGIVLVEPGNANDSGVRIQTSSGIKALRKYVFLPTAYLSIAMSKRRVFGTWYTVTATVTVTENTSSGPPISGVTVQGRWSGGYNATVSGITNANGQVSWTTVWIGEGSWVSFTVNRITTVNNEYDLAGVLSRSIGI
;
A
#
# COMPACT_ATOMS: atom_id res chain seq x y z
N MET A 1 3.87 30.49 71.87
CA MET A 1 4.08 29.06 71.52
C MET A 1 3.07 28.22 72.30
N ARG A 2 1.93 27.84 71.70
CA ARG A 2 0.92 26.95 72.31
C ARG A 2 0.22 26.14 71.21
N ARG A 3 0.25 24.82 71.37
CA ARG A 3 -0.33 23.78 70.51
C ARG A 3 -1.85 23.65 70.68
N THR A 4 -2.44 22.87 69.76
CA THR A 4 -3.67 22.02 69.82
C THR A 4 -4.82 22.53 68.92
N LYS A 5 -5.55 21.70 68.15
CA LYS A 5 -5.70 20.24 68.09
C LYS A 5 -6.25 19.80 66.73
N SER A 6 -5.92 18.56 66.36
CA SER A 6 -6.36 17.78 65.20
C SER A 6 -7.85 17.39 65.28
N TYR A 7 -8.54 17.34 64.12
CA TYR A 7 -9.67 16.44 63.91
C TYR A 7 -9.60 15.75 62.54
N LYS A 8 -9.56 14.41 62.63
CA LYS A 8 -9.82 13.43 61.58
C LYS A 8 -11.22 13.63 61.01
N ARG A 9 -11.38 13.60 59.69
CA ARG A 9 -12.59 13.04 59.07
C ARG A 9 -12.20 12.06 57.96
N ILE A 10 -12.45 10.81 58.31
CA ILE A 10 -12.47 9.61 57.49
C ILE A 10 -13.61 9.78 56.47
N TRP A 11 -13.30 9.69 55.18
CA TRP A 11 -14.28 9.38 54.15
C TRP A 11 -14.01 7.94 53.69
N VAL A 12 -14.88 7.04 54.13
CA VAL A 12 -15.07 5.69 53.60
C VAL A 12 -16.25 5.76 52.62
N LEU A 13 -16.22 4.89 51.62
CA LEU A 13 -17.21 4.62 50.57
C LEU A 13 -17.12 5.57 49.35
N LEU A 14 -17.15 5.09 48.10
CA LEU A 14 -17.82 3.90 47.60
C LEU A 14 -17.04 3.35 46.39
N ILE A 15 -16.81 2.04 46.39
CA ILE A 15 -16.26 1.26 45.29
C ILE A 15 -17.24 1.32 44.12
N SER A 16 -16.80 1.84 42.99
CA SER A 16 -17.45 1.65 41.69
C SER A 16 -16.39 1.11 40.74
N VAL A 17 -16.11 -0.20 40.85
CA VAL A 17 -15.39 -0.92 39.80
C VAL A 17 -16.35 -1.01 38.62
N LEU A 18 -16.33 0.01 37.76
CA LEU A 18 -16.91 -0.09 36.42
C LEU A 18 -16.01 -1.05 35.64
N PHE A 19 -16.41 -2.33 35.62
CA PHE A 19 -15.82 -3.33 34.75
C PHE A 19 -16.26 -2.99 33.32
N THR A 20 -15.53 -2.09 32.66
CA THR A 20 -15.65 -1.93 31.21
C THR A 20 -15.00 -3.16 30.60
N VAL A 21 -15.85 -4.14 30.23
CA VAL A 21 -15.43 -5.21 29.33
C VAL A 21 -15.19 -4.52 27.98
N SER A 22 -13.96 -4.03 27.83
CA SER A 22 -13.48 -3.51 26.56
C SER A 22 -13.44 -4.71 25.64
N PHE A 23 -14.51 -4.88 24.85
CA PHE A 23 -14.52 -5.81 23.74
C PHE A 23 -13.49 -5.28 22.75
N LEU A 24 -12.26 -5.72 22.92
CA LEU A 24 -11.20 -5.55 21.95
C LEU A 24 -11.57 -6.45 20.77
N SER A 25 -12.46 -5.96 19.90
CA SER A 25 -12.71 -6.57 18.60
C SER A 25 -11.42 -6.46 17.81
N ILE A 26 -10.59 -7.48 17.90
CA ILE A 26 -9.43 -7.65 17.01
C ILE A 26 -10.03 -7.98 15.65
N PHE A 27 -10.26 -6.94 14.86
CA PHE A 27 -10.50 -7.11 13.43
C PHE A 27 -9.18 -7.56 12.82
N TYR A 28 -8.99 -8.87 12.70
CA TYR A 28 -8.00 -9.42 11.78
C TYR A 28 -8.48 -9.05 10.38
N THR A 29 -7.95 -7.93 9.87
CA THR A 29 -8.03 -7.64 8.46
C THR A 29 -7.05 -8.61 7.82
N GLU A 30 -7.55 -9.64 7.16
CA GLU A 30 -6.69 -10.39 6.24
C GLU A 30 -6.26 -9.39 5.17
N GLU A 31 -4.99 -8.98 5.22
CA GLU A 31 -4.42 -8.21 4.13
C GLU A 31 -4.50 -9.10 2.88
N ILE A 32 -5.45 -8.78 2.00
CA ILE A 32 -5.43 -9.28 0.62
C ILE A 32 -4.23 -8.59 -0.03
N SER A 33 -3.05 -9.13 0.20
CA SER A 33 -1.85 -8.74 -0.53
C SER A 33 -2.01 -9.31 -1.94
N ALA A 34 -2.43 -8.45 -2.85
CA ALA A 34 -2.24 -8.70 -4.26
C ALA A 34 -0.73 -8.68 -4.51
N GLU A 35 -0.17 -9.86 -4.46
CA GLU A 35 1.26 -10.07 -4.61
C GLU A 35 1.68 -9.63 -6.01
N LYS A 36 2.38 -8.49 -6.05
CA LYS A 36 2.91 -7.86 -7.25
C LYS A 36 3.79 -8.87 -7.99
N GLY A 37 3.48 -9.12 -9.27
CA GLY A 37 4.30 -9.98 -10.12
C GLY A 37 3.52 -11.07 -10.87
N PHE A 38 2.22 -11.19 -10.66
CA PHE A 38 1.37 -12.06 -11.49
C PHE A 38 0.62 -11.25 -12.54
N GLN A 39 0.25 -11.91 -13.64
CA GLN A 39 -0.48 -11.31 -14.74
C GLN A 39 -1.68 -12.16 -15.14
N ASP A 40 -2.68 -11.51 -15.72
CA ASP A 40 -3.81 -12.18 -16.36
C ASP A 40 -3.49 -12.50 -17.82
N ILE A 41 -3.53 -13.79 -18.17
CA ILE A 41 -3.36 -14.26 -19.55
C ILE A 41 -4.69 -14.59 -20.23
N GLY A 42 -5.82 -14.18 -19.66
CA GLY A 42 -7.16 -14.50 -20.16
C GLY A 42 -7.61 -15.93 -19.85
N LEU A 43 -6.88 -16.66 -18.98
CA LEU A 43 -7.32 -17.97 -18.51
C LEU A 43 -8.46 -17.77 -17.51
N ARG A 44 -9.57 -18.47 -17.75
CA ARG A 44 -10.81 -18.37 -16.97
C ARG A 44 -11.27 -19.76 -16.58
N VAL A 45 -11.67 -19.94 -15.33
CA VAL A 45 -12.22 -21.22 -14.85
C VAL A 45 -13.48 -20.95 -14.03
N TYR A 46 -14.52 -21.78 -14.22
CA TYR A 46 -15.70 -21.76 -13.38
C TYR A 46 -15.43 -22.59 -12.11
N ASN A 47 -15.55 -21.96 -10.94
CA ASN A 47 -15.21 -22.61 -9.67
C ASN A 47 -16.40 -23.21 -8.90
N GLY A 48 -17.54 -23.35 -9.56
CA GLY A 48 -18.79 -23.79 -8.94
C GLY A 48 -19.73 -22.65 -8.56
N THR A 49 -19.24 -21.41 -8.45
CA THR A 49 -20.08 -20.22 -8.18
C THR A 49 -19.93 -19.14 -9.24
N GLN A 50 -18.70 -18.88 -9.69
CA GLN A 50 -18.41 -17.82 -10.65
C GLN A 50 -17.24 -18.17 -11.55
N ILE A 51 -17.09 -17.41 -12.63
CA ILE A 51 -15.90 -17.47 -13.48
C ILE A 51 -14.81 -16.62 -12.81
N VAL A 52 -13.66 -17.24 -12.51
CA VAL A 52 -12.49 -16.56 -11.96
C VAL A 52 -11.36 -16.50 -12.99
N ALA A 53 -10.64 -15.38 -12.99
CA ALA A 53 -9.37 -15.26 -13.70
C ALA A 53 -8.27 -16.01 -12.94
N ILE A 54 -7.35 -16.65 -13.65
CA ILE A 54 -6.25 -17.42 -13.06
C ILE A 54 -4.94 -16.65 -13.23
N ALA A 55 -4.19 -16.52 -12.14
CA ALA A 55 -2.91 -15.83 -12.11
C ALA A 55 -1.85 -16.63 -12.86
N ALA A 56 -1.07 -15.95 -13.69
CA ALA A 56 0.08 -16.50 -14.37
C ALA A 56 1.36 -15.74 -14.04
N GLU A 57 2.47 -16.44 -14.04
CA GLU A 57 3.81 -15.87 -13.99
C GLU A 57 4.13 -15.21 -15.34
N PRO A 58 4.80 -14.05 -15.36
CA PRO A 58 5.34 -13.45 -16.57
C PRO A 58 6.24 -14.44 -17.33
N ALA A 59 6.29 -14.28 -18.64
CA ALA A 59 7.20 -15.09 -19.46
C ALA A 59 8.66 -14.84 -19.01
N GLY A 60 9.43 -15.91 -18.82
CA GLY A 60 10.82 -15.84 -18.39
C GLY A 60 11.05 -15.90 -16.87
N THR A 61 10.01 -15.79 -16.02
CA THR A 61 10.11 -15.91 -14.55
C THR A 61 9.43 -17.17 -14.03
N LEU A 62 9.56 -18.24 -14.80
CA LEU A 62 8.75 -19.45 -14.70
C LEU A 62 9.16 -20.32 -13.49
N THR A 63 8.48 -20.23 -12.35
CA THR A 63 8.72 -21.09 -11.16
C THR A 63 7.71 -22.23 -10.99
N SER A 64 6.48 -22.08 -11.47
CA SER A 64 5.42 -23.10 -11.30
C SER A 64 5.55 -24.32 -12.21
N SER A 65 5.52 -25.54 -11.69
CA SER A 65 5.54 -26.74 -12.54
C SER A 65 4.35 -26.88 -13.51
N LEU A 66 3.23 -26.19 -13.26
CA LEU A 66 2.06 -26.19 -14.16
C LEU A 66 2.23 -25.09 -15.21
N ARG A 67 2.21 -25.46 -16.49
CA ARG A 67 2.45 -24.55 -17.62
C ARG A 67 1.28 -24.49 -18.60
N ILE A 68 1.15 -23.36 -19.28
CA ILE A 68 0.24 -23.18 -20.42
C ILE A 68 0.97 -22.43 -21.55
N ALA A 69 0.72 -22.84 -22.80
CA ALA A 69 1.21 -22.12 -23.97
C ALA A 69 0.13 -21.20 -24.52
N LYS A 70 0.47 -19.93 -24.79
CA LYS A 70 -0.42 -18.97 -25.43
C LYS A 70 0.39 -18.05 -26.34
N ASN A 71 -0.05 -17.86 -27.58
CA ASN A 71 0.59 -16.97 -28.56
C ASN A 71 2.11 -17.21 -28.73
N GLY A 72 2.54 -18.48 -28.71
CA GLY A 72 3.95 -18.84 -28.84
C GLY A 72 4.81 -18.64 -27.59
N ALA A 73 4.25 -18.15 -26.48
CA ALA A 73 4.92 -18.02 -25.18
C ALA A 73 4.42 -19.09 -24.19
N ILE A 74 5.31 -19.51 -23.28
CA ILE A 74 4.97 -20.42 -22.17
C ILE A 74 4.84 -19.58 -20.89
N TYR A 75 3.73 -19.76 -20.20
CA TYR A 75 3.43 -19.13 -18.91
C TYR A 75 3.34 -20.19 -17.81
N GLY A 76 3.72 -19.82 -16.59
CA GLY A 76 3.50 -20.64 -15.40
C GLY A 76 2.17 -20.30 -14.77
N ILE A 77 1.33 -21.31 -14.54
CA ILE A 77 0.09 -21.12 -13.80
C ILE A 77 0.41 -21.15 -12.31
N VAL A 78 0.12 -20.07 -11.60
CA VAL A 78 0.49 -19.95 -10.19
C VAL A 78 -0.34 -20.92 -9.36
N LEU A 79 0.34 -21.68 -8.51
CA LEU A 79 -0.26 -22.64 -7.59
C LEU A 79 -0.15 -22.13 -6.16
N VAL A 80 -1.19 -22.35 -5.37
CA VAL A 80 -1.24 -22.05 -3.93
C VAL A 80 -1.72 -23.26 -3.15
N GLU A 81 -1.55 -23.26 -1.82
CA GLU A 81 -2.17 -24.27 -0.97
C GLU A 81 -3.70 -24.15 -1.01
N PRO A 82 -4.45 -25.27 -0.97
CA PRO A 82 -5.88 -25.26 -0.73
C PRO A 82 -6.24 -24.49 0.55
N GLY A 83 -7.24 -23.60 0.49
CA GLY A 83 -7.67 -22.76 1.61
C GLY A 83 -6.94 -21.41 1.72
N ASN A 84 -5.95 -21.13 0.88
CA ASN A 84 -5.39 -19.78 0.75
C ASN A 84 -6.47 -18.77 0.32
N ALA A 85 -6.38 -17.50 0.75
CA ALA A 85 -7.34 -16.45 0.35
C ALA A 85 -7.49 -16.31 -1.17
N ASN A 86 -6.41 -16.58 -1.92
CA ASN A 86 -6.36 -16.55 -3.39
C ASN A 86 -6.61 -17.92 -4.04
N ASP A 87 -7.09 -18.91 -3.30
CA ASP A 87 -7.51 -20.20 -3.84
C ASP A 87 -8.72 -20.04 -4.78
N SER A 88 -8.64 -20.62 -5.98
CA SER A 88 -9.75 -20.65 -6.96
C SER A 88 -10.80 -21.70 -6.66
N GLY A 89 -10.49 -22.75 -5.90
CA GLY A 89 -11.29 -23.97 -5.72
C GLY A 89 -10.90 -25.10 -6.67
N VAL A 90 -10.15 -24.82 -7.74
CA VAL A 90 -9.73 -25.81 -8.73
C VAL A 90 -8.46 -26.50 -8.26
N ARG A 91 -8.50 -27.83 -8.12
CA ARG A 91 -7.42 -28.65 -7.54
C ARG A 91 -6.56 -29.30 -8.61
N ILE A 92 -5.25 -29.37 -8.35
CA ILE A 92 -4.27 -30.05 -9.20
C ILE A 92 -3.38 -30.92 -8.30
N GLN A 93 -3.27 -32.21 -8.61
CA GLN A 93 -2.31 -33.10 -7.96
C GLN A 93 -0.90 -32.82 -8.50
N THR A 94 0.04 -32.52 -7.61
CA THR A 94 1.46 -32.36 -7.94
C THR A 94 2.29 -33.40 -7.18
N SER A 95 3.58 -33.50 -7.49
CA SER A 95 4.52 -34.32 -6.71
C SER A 95 4.66 -33.85 -5.25
N SER A 96 4.35 -32.59 -4.97
CA SER A 96 4.36 -31.98 -3.64
C SER A 96 2.98 -31.98 -2.95
N GLY A 97 2.02 -32.75 -3.48
CA GLY A 97 0.65 -32.86 -2.96
C GLY A 97 -0.38 -32.09 -3.78
N ILE A 98 -1.61 -32.00 -3.24
CA ILE A 98 -2.72 -31.28 -3.87
C ILE A 98 -2.48 -29.78 -3.71
N LYS A 99 -2.45 -29.07 -4.84
CA LYS A 99 -2.42 -27.60 -4.91
C LYS A 99 -3.73 -27.08 -5.50
N ALA A 100 -3.90 -25.77 -5.44
CA ALA A 100 -4.98 -25.07 -6.10
C ALA A 100 -4.45 -24.07 -7.13
N LEU A 101 -5.21 -23.83 -8.22
CA LEU A 101 -4.92 -22.70 -9.10
C LEU A 101 -5.15 -21.40 -8.31
N ARG A 102 -4.24 -20.43 -8.45
CA ARG A 102 -4.39 -19.12 -7.82
C ARG A 102 -5.32 -18.22 -8.64
N LYS A 103 -6.27 -17.56 -7.97
CA LYS A 103 -7.07 -16.48 -8.55
C LYS A 103 -6.16 -15.30 -8.91
N TYR A 104 -6.36 -14.73 -10.09
CA TYR A 104 -5.79 -13.43 -10.42
C TYR A 104 -6.61 -12.34 -9.72
N VAL A 105 -5.93 -11.50 -8.95
CA VAL A 105 -6.52 -10.32 -8.33
C VAL A 105 -6.15 -9.14 -9.22
N PHE A 106 -7.15 -8.59 -9.92
CA PHE A 106 -6.95 -7.38 -10.69
C PHE A 106 -6.77 -6.21 -9.72
N LEU A 107 -5.58 -5.60 -9.74
CA LEU A 107 -5.36 -4.37 -9.00
C LEU A 107 -5.80 -3.17 -9.85
N PRO A 108 -6.55 -2.22 -9.27
CA PRO A 108 -6.78 -0.96 -9.95
C PRO A 108 -5.43 -0.27 -10.19
N THR A 109 -5.25 0.31 -11.37
CA THR A 109 -4.03 1.03 -11.70
C THR A 109 -4.15 2.48 -11.24
N ALA A 110 -3.22 2.91 -10.38
CA ALA A 110 -3.00 4.31 -10.05
C ALA A 110 -1.90 4.87 -10.97
N TYR A 111 -2.26 5.84 -11.81
CA TYR A 111 -1.29 6.59 -12.59
C TYR A 111 -0.80 7.79 -11.78
N LEU A 112 0.52 7.97 -11.72
CA LEU A 112 1.15 9.02 -10.93
C LEU A 112 1.82 10.07 -11.80
N SER A 113 1.74 11.31 -11.32
CA SER A 113 2.64 12.38 -11.71
C SER A 113 3.22 13.07 -10.48
N ILE A 114 4.49 13.46 -10.57
CA ILE A 114 5.20 14.13 -9.48
C ILE A 114 5.66 15.49 -10.00
N ALA A 115 5.05 16.55 -9.48
CA ALA A 115 5.53 17.91 -9.66
C ALA A 115 6.46 18.27 -8.51
N MET A 116 7.63 18.85 -8.83
CA MET A 116 8.58 19.33 -7.84
C MET A 116 8.79 20.82 -8.02
N SER A 117 8.82 21.54 -6.90
CA SER A 117 9.16 22.96 -6.85
C SER A 117 10.16 23.22 -5.72
N LYS A 118 10.93 24.29 -5.83
CA LYS A 118 11.83 24.74 -4.77
C LYS A 118 11.59 26.21 -4.45
N ARG A 119 11.81 26.58 -3.20
CA ARG A 119 11.69 27.95 -2.72
C ARG A 119 12.93 28.31 -1.91
N ARG A 120 13.57 29.41 -2.27
CA ARG A 120 14.65 29.99 -1.45
C ARG A 120 14.06 30.54 -0.15
N VAL A 121 14.65 30.18 0.98
CA VAL A 121 14.21 30.63 2.30
C VAL A 121 15.09 31.77 2.79
N PHE A 122 16.39 31.53 2.91
CA PHE A 122 17.36 32.53 3.36
C PHE A 122 18.78 32.13 2.96
N GLY A 123 19.62 33.08 2.56
CA GLY A 123 21.00 32.80 2.16
C GLY A 123 21.07 31.75 1.06
N THR A 124 21.80 30.68 1.27
CA THR A 124 21.95 29.54 0.35
C THR A 124 21.00 28.37 0.70
N TRP A 125 19.95 28.61 1.50
CA TRP A 125 19.01 27.58 1.95
C TRP A 125 17.69 27.61 1.19
N TYR A 126 17.22 26.43 0.81
CA TYR A 126 15.98 26.20 0.07
C TYR A 126 15.10 25.16 0.76
N THR A 127 13.80 25.21 0.51
CA THR A 127 12.88 24.09 0.73
C THR A 127 12.42 23.53 -0.60
N VAL A 128 12.11 22.24 -0.65
CA VAL A 128 11.56 21.56 -1.83
C VAL A 128 10.18 21.03 -1.48
N THR A 129 9.21 21.25 -2.36
CA THR A 129 7.87 20.65 -2.27
C THR A 129 7.71 19.63 -3.38
N ALA A 130 7.32 18.41 -3.03
CA ALA A 130 6.83 17.41 -3.97
C ALA A 130 5.31 17.33 -3.86
N THR A 131 4.64 17.54 -4.98
CA THR A 131 3.19 17.34 -5.13
C THR A 131 2.96 16.14 -6.02
N VAL A 132 2.35 15.11 -5.45
CA VAL A 132 1.94 13.91 -6.17
C VAL A 132 0.47 14.07 -6.56
N THR A 133 0.18 13.82 -7.83
CA THR A 133 -1.19 13.69 -8.33
C THR A 133 -1.42 12.24 -8.73
N VAL A 134 -2.53 11.67 -8.28
CA VAL A 134 -2.94 10.29 -8.50
C VAL A 134 -4.25 10.27 -9.29
N THR A 135 -4.23 9.61 -10.44
CA THR A 135 -5.39 9.45 -11.34
C THR A 135 -5.63 7.99 -11.68
N GLU A 136 -6.86 7.65 -12.01
CA GLU A 136 -7.23 6.28 -12.36
C GLU A 136 -6.74 5.90 -13.76
N ASN A 137 -5.99 4.79 -13.87
CA ASN A 137 -5.52 4.12 -15.08
C ASN A 137 -4.57 4.92 -16.01
N THR A 138 -4.75 6.23 -16.16
CA THR A 138 -4.02 7.10 -17.10
C THR A 138 -3.77 8.49 -16.52
N SER A 139 -2.89 9.29 -17.14
CA SER A 139 -2.57 10.66 -16.69
C SER A 139 -3.73 11.65 -16.75
N SER A 140 -4.76 11.36 -17.55
CA SER A 140 -5.96 12.19 -17.71
C SER A 140 -7.20 11.52 -17.11
N GLY A 141 -7.03 10.43 -16.36
CA GLY A 141 -8.12 9.74 -15.70
C GLY A 141 -8.72 10.56 -14.55
N PRO A 142 -9.86 10.12 -14.00
CA PRO A 142 -10.43 10.73 -12.81
C PRO A 142 -9.43 10.76 -11.64
N PRO A 143 -9.40 11.83 -10.82
CA PRO A 143 -8.53 11.89 -9.65
C PRO A 143 -8.96 10.87 -8.59
N ILE A 144 -7.97 10.21 -7.95
CA ILE A 144 -8.24 9.24 -6.89
C ILE A 144 -8.07 9.92 -5.52
N SER A 145 -9.19 10.26 -4.89
CA SER A 145 -9.25 10.86 -3.55
C SER A 145 -9.24 9.82 -2.44
N GLY A 146 -8.72 10.18 -1.26
CA GLY A 146 -8.81 9.36 -0.05
C GLY A 146 -7.84 8.18 0.00
N VAL A 147 -6.87 8.10 -0.91
CA VAL A 147 -5.85 7.04 -0.91
C VAL A 147 -4.62 7.46 -0.13
N THR A 148 -4.03 6.51 0.60
CA THR A 148 -2.77 6.72 1.30
C THR A 148 -1.62 6.53 0.33
N VAL A 149 -0.80 7.57 0.16
CA VAL A 149 0.42 7.54 -0.65
C VAL A 149 1.61 7.48 0.28
N GLN A 150 2.50 6.50 0.06
CA GLN A 150 3.75 6.36 0.79
C GLN A 150 4.92 6.70 -0.14
N GLY A 151 5.75 7.65 0.28
CA GLY A 151 6.90 8.11 -0.48
C GLY A 151 8.18 8.21 0.34
N ARG A 152 9.29 8.40 -0.36
CA ARG A 152 10.62 8.53 0.22
C ARG A 152 11.40 9.66 -0.46
N TRP A 153 11.97 10.53 0.36
CA TRP A 153 13.00 11.49 -0.01
C TRP A 153 14.39 10.85 0.01
N SER A 154 15.25 11.20 -0.94
CA SER A 154 16.67 10.87 -0.93
C SER A 154 17.56 11.99 -1.49
N GLY A 155 18.87 11.91 -1.24
CA GLY A 155 19.87 12.92 -1.64
C GLY A 155 20.19 13.88 -0.50
N GLY A 156 20.09 15.18 -0.74
CA GLY A 156 20.31 16.25 0.25
C GLY A 156 19.28 16.27 1.39
N TYR A 157 18.21 15.48 1.29
CA TYR A 157 17.26 15.22 2.37
C TYR A 157 16.77 13.78 2.30
N ASN A 158 16.69 13.09 3.44
CA ASN A 158 16.32 11.67 3.53
C ASN A 158 15.21 11.48 4.57
N ALA A 159 14.04 11.05 4.13
CA ALA A 159 12.89 10.79 4.99
C ALA A 159 11.88 9.88 4.29
N THR A 160 11.13 9.09 5.05
CA THR A 160 9.92 8.40 4.57
C THR A 160 8.72 9.22 5.01
N VAL A 161 7.75 9.39 4.11
CA VAL A 161 6.55 10.19 4.37
C VAL A 161 5.30 9.43 3.91
N SER A 162 4.17 9.73 4.55
CA SER A 162 2.86 9.28 4.13
C SER A 162 1.86 10.44 4.14
N GLY A 163 0.78 10.30 3.39
CA GLY A 163 -0.27 11.30 3.30
C GLY A 163 -1.46 10.79 2.49
N ILE A 164 -2.62 11.39 2.72
CA ILE A 164 -3.87 11.01 2.05
C ILE A 164 -4.16 12.00 0.93
N THR A 165 -4.55 11.52 -0.24
CA THR A 165 -4.95 12.39 -1.36
C THR A 165 -6.24 13.13 -1.05
N ASN A 166 -6.29 14.41 -1.42
CA ASN A 166 -7.50 15.24 -1.35
C ASN A 166 -8.47 14.92 -2.52
N ALA A 167 -9.56 15.68 -2.62
CA ALA A 167 -10.58 15.54 -3.67
C ALA A 167 -10.03 15.66 -5.11
N ASN A 168 -8.89 16.33 -5.29
CA ASN A 168 -8.21 16.47 -6.58
C ASN A 168 -7.18 15.36 -6.83
N GLY A 169 -7.15 14.31 -5.99
CA GLY A 169 -6.18 13.23 -6.09
C GLY A 169 -4.76 13.66 -5.72
N GLN A 170 -4.61 14.75 -4.96
CA GLN A 170 -3.31 15.35 -4.68
C GLN A 170 -2.89 15.20 -3.22
N VAL A 171 -1.59 15.02 -3.03
CA VAL A 171 -0.92 15.07 -1.72
C VAL A 171 0.45 15.74 -1.89
N SER A 172 0.87 16.54 -0.91
CA SER A 172 2.13 17.28 -0.99
C SER A 172 2.95 17.16 0.29
N TRP A 173 4.27 17.09 0.14
CA TRP A 173 5.22 17.14 1.25
C TRP A 173 6.30 18.17 0.96
N THR A 174 6.76 18.84 2.01
CA THR A 174 7.85 19.83 1.91
C THR A 174 9.00 19.40 2.81
N THR A 175 10.22 19.51 2.29
CA THR A 175 11.43 19.23 3.06
C THR A 175 11.69 20.31 4.11
N VAL A 176 12.61 20.03 5.03
CA VAL A 176 13.29 21.09 5.79
C VAL A 176 14.25 21.88 4.89
N TRP A 177 15.06 22.76 5.46
CA TRP A 177 16.05 23.54 4.72
C TRP A 177 17.17 22.66 4.18
N ILE A 178 17.51 22.86 2.90
CA ILE A 178 18.54 22.14 2.16
C ILE A 178 19.48 23.18 1.54
N GLY A 179 20.78 22.92 1.59
CA GLY A 179 21.80 23.82 1.06
C GLY A 179 21.88 23.78 -0.47
N GLU A 180 22.17 24.93 -1.07
CA GLU A 180 22.52 25.11 -2.48
C GLU A 180 23.62 24.13 -2.93
N GLY A 181 23.54 23.66 -4.18
CA GLY A 181 24.45 22.67 -4.74
C GLY A 181 24.09 21.21 -4.42
N SER A 182 23.04 20.98 -3.63
CA SER A 182 22.49 19.64 -3.38
C SER A 182 21.52 19.19 -4.48
N TRP A 183 21.20 17.90 -4.53
CA TRP A 183 20.06 17.38 -5.28
C TRP A 183 19.11 16.63 -4.35
N VAL A 184 17.83 16.62 -4.69
CA VAL A 184 16.80 15.94 -3.90
C VAL A 184 15.91 15.14 -4.85
N SER A 185 15.65 13.90 -4.49
CA SER A 185 14.73 13.02 -5.20
C SER A 185 13.56 12.64 -4.32
N PHE A 186 12.37 12.54 -4.92
CA PHE A 186 11.18 11.99 -4.29
C PHE A 186 10.70 10.77 -5.07
N THR A 187 10.46 9.65 -4.38
CA THR A 187 9.98 8.39 -4.97
C THR A 187 8.72 7.94 -4.28
N VAL A 188 7.68 7.56 -5.03
CA VAL A 188 6.48 6.91 -4.49
C VAL A 188 6.67 5.40 -4.53
N ASN A 189 6.47 4.75 -3.38
CA ASN A 189 6.70 3.31 -3.23
C ASN A 189 5.40 2.52 -3.26
N ARG A 190 4.32 3.09 -2.71
CA ARG A 190 3.07 2.38 -2.45
C ARG A 190 1.87 3.34 -2.42
N ILE A 191 0.74 2.90 -2.96
CA ILE A 191 -0.56 3.55 -2.81
C ILE A 191 -1.59 2.51 -2.35
N THR A 192 -2.30 2.81 -1.27
CA THR A 192 -3.30 1.91 -0.69
C THR A 192 -4.58 2.64 -0.29
N THR A 193 -5.67 1.88 -0.29
CA THR A 193 -6.89 2.16 0.49
C THR A 193 -6.89 1.26 1.73
N VAL A 194 -7.94 1.35 2.54
CA VAL A 194 -8.16 0.41 3.65
C VAL A 194 -8.24 -1.04 3.15
N ASN A 195 -8.74 -1.26 1.94
CA ASN A 195 -9.11 -2.59 1.45
C ASN A 195 -8.23 -3.11 0.31
N ASN A 196 -7.52 -2.23 -0.40
CA ASN A 196 -6.84 -2.56 -1.64
C ASN A 196 -5.52 -1.81 -1.80
N GLU A 197 -4.59 -2.44 -2.49
CA GLU A 197 -3.38 -1.82 -3.02
C GLU A 197 -3.57 -1.49 -4.52
N TYR A 198 -2.86 -0.47 -5.01
CA TYR A 198 -2.89 -0.10 -6.43
C TYR A 198 -1.61 -0.55 -7.13
N ASP A 199 -1.75 -0.98 -8.38
CA ASP A 199 -0.62 -1.04 -9.29
C ASP A 199 -0.21 0.38 -9.68
N LEU A 200 1.10 0.67 -9.62
CA LEU A 200 1.61 2.02 -9.86
C LEU A 200 2.12 2.16 -11.30
N ALA A 201 1.66 3.20 -11.99
CA ALA A 201 2.09 3.57 -13.34
C ALA A 201 2.50 5.05 -13.41
N GLY A 202 3.12 5.46 -14.53
CA GLY A 202 3.53 6.86 -14.73
C GLY A 202 4.89 7.18 -14.08
N VAL A 203 5.02 8.40 -13.55
CA VAL A 203 6.29 8.91 -12.99
C VAL A 203 6.38 8.54 -11.51
N LEU A 204 7.15 7.51 -11.18
CA LEU A 204 7.32 7.02 -9.80
C LEU A 204 8.43 7.75 -9.03
N SER A 205 9.34 8.44 -9.73
CA SER A 205 10.42 9.20 -9.11
C SER A 205 10.72 10.47 -9.89
N ARG A 206 11.05 11.55 -9.17
CA ARG A 206 11.44 12.84 -9.75
C ARG A 206 12.53 13.47 -8.90
N SER A 207 13.41 14.24 -9.53
CA SER A 207 14.52 14.92 -8.87
C SER A 207 14.56 16.39 -9.24
N ILE A 208 15.12 17.20 -8.34
CA ILE A 208 15.42 18.61 -8.56
C ILE A 208 16.76 18.97 -7.92
N GLY A 209 17.55 19.79 -8.62
CA GLY A 209 18.78 20.40 -8.08
C GLY A 209 18.46 21.67 -7.32
N ILE A 210 19.18 21.92 -6.24
CA ILE A 210 19.02 23.08 -5.34
C ILE A 210 19.94 24.21 -5.75
#